data_AF-A0A6C0AGR3-F1
#
_entry.id   AF-A0A6C0AGR3-F1
#
_cell.length_a   1.000
_cell.length_b   1.000
_cell.length_c   1.000
_cell.angle_alpha   90.00
_cell.angle_beta   90.00
_cell.angle_gamma   90.00
#
_symmetry.space_group_name_H-M   'P 1'
#
loop_
_entity.id
_entity.type
_entity.pdbx_description
1 polymer ?
#
loop_
_entity_poly.entity_id
_entity_poly.type
_entity_poly.pdbx_seq_one_letter_code
_entity_poly.pdbx_strand_id
1 'polypeptide(L)'
;MKGGLKLRNELLLGFVPVMNMIRKGMVTLLTANSLKGFIFKLDLEDEDDSEYLGLDGNGRFTVPVMSYILKIAVITDIVQRLPPLELDKQILKESETYNSFFEETQMQQSIWENSILGGKPEICPSVANLAFFTDTYLMEQMRNRTNGDDVNIINIIDTLEYLIRLNSRTAVLTMPTVPDSKTLGAFIRKARESNPSAEIPAKISVVTKIVRLFLQGYIHLDLHTGNALVFLTDEGISSRIIDFGRIQELTPACEALHHELYSYLNPSRQTRSTASSVVLSNAQKSNIIQRVLVEIHKVDLAYNQRRNRNAHSQMRWVRSSFLDINDKRDENNLAVFEELARTNVVVSSITQETIKSYKSQGLLIHLDSIAHFLQDSALLRPPGAHPGQAAAPPAPAAAAPAAAPPAAAAVNSAEFLELLAETPTPTALTEPPEGGRRKRTRRNKRRKRSTRKR
;
A
#
# COMPACT_ATOMS: atom_id res chain seq x y z
N MET A 1 4.67 16.53 -3.60
CA MET A 1 3.35 15.97 -3.24
C MET A 1 2.88 15.12 -4.41
N LYS A 2 2.40 13.90 -4.18
CA LYS A 2 1.89 12.99 -5.22
C LYS A 2 0.58 12.40 -4.67
N GLY A 3 -0.49 12.41 -5.45
CA GLY A 3 -1.76 11.80 -5.06
C GLY A 3 -2.91 12.33 -5.92
N GLY A 4 -3.88 11.48 -6.29
CA GLY A 4 -5.03 11.86 -7.11
C GLY A 4 -4.67 11.80 -8.59
N LEU A 5 -5.67 11.56 -9.44
CA LEU A 5 -5.45 11.30 -10.86
C LEU A 5 -6.47 12.03 -11.74
N LYS A 6 -5.99 12.90 -12.61
CA LYS A 6 -6.78 13.51 -13.68
C LYS A 6 -6.57 12.73 -14.98
N LEU A 7 -7.65 12.42 -15.70
CA LEU A 7 -7.54 11.92 -17.08
C LEU A 7 -6.93 12.98 -18.00
N ARG A 8 -5.96 12.59 -18.81
CA ARG A 8 -5.34 13.45 -19.83
C ARG A 8 -6.36 13.83 -20.90
N ASN A 9 -7.17 12.87 -21.33
CA ASN A 9 -8.28 13.06 -22.26
C ASN A 9 -9.61 12.72 -21.60
N GLU A 10 -10.37 13.76 -21.22
CA GLU A 10 -11.67 13.64 -20.54
C GLU A 10 -12.76 13.00 -21.42
N LEU A 11 -12.53 12.84 -22.73
CA LEU A 11 -13.44 12.15 -23.65
C LEU A 11 -13.33 10.62 -23.57
N LEU A 12 -12.26 10.10 -22.97
CA LEU A 12 -12.11 8.66 -22.78
C LEU A 12 -12.96 8.21 -21.59
N LEU A 13 -13.92 7.33 -21.84
CA LEU A 13 -14.89 6.87 -20.85
C LEU A 13 -14.57 5.47 -20.34
N GLY A 14 -15.10 5.14 -19.15
CA GLY A 14 -15.03 3.80 -18.57
C GLY A 14 -13.60 3.31 -18.38
N PHE A 15 -13.30 2.08 -18.81
CA PHE A 15 -11.98 1.46 -18.67
C PHE A 15 -11.06 1.69 -19.89
N VAL A 16 -11.49 2.45 -20.90
CA VAL A 16 -10.70 2.72 -22.12
C VAL A 16 -9.30 3.29 -21.82
N PRO A 17 -9.12 4.29 -20.92
CA PRO A 17 -7.80 4.81 -20.57
C PRO A 17 -6.84 3.72 -20.06
N VAL A 18 -7.32 2.88 -19.14
CA VAL A 18 -6.50 1.81 -18.56
C VAL A 18 -6.20 0.74 -19.61
N MET A 19 -7.15 0.43 -20.49
CA MET A 19 -6.94 -0.51 -21.58
C MET A 19 -5.88 -0.02 -22.57
N ASN A 20 -5.87 1.28 -22.91
CA ASN A 20 -4.83 1.87 -23.74
C ASN A 20 -3.45 1.73 -23.10
N MET A 21 -3.34 2.01 -21.80
CA MET A 21 -2.09 1.85 -21.04
C MET A 21 -1.65 0.39 -20.99
N ILE A 22 -2.55 -0.57 -20.76
CA ILE A 22 -2.21 -2.01 -20.75
C ILE A 22 -1.59 -2.42 -22.08
N ARG A 23 -2.17 -2.03 -23.21
CA ARG A 23 -1.68 -2.39 -24.56
C ARG A 23 -0.26 -1.90 -24.85
N LYS A 24 0.21 -0.89 -24.13
CA LYS A 24 1.51 -0.24 -24.36
C LYS A 24 2.52 -0.47 -23.23
N GLY A 25 2.05 -0.78 -22.02
CA GLY A 25 2.89 -1.03 -20.85
C GLY A 25 3.30 -2.49 -20.67
N MET A 26 4.17 -2.73 -19.69
CA MET A 26 4.59 -4.05 -19.24
C MET A 26 3.79 -4.45 -18.00
N VAL A 27 3.20 -5.65 -18.03
CA VAL A 27 2.44 -6.22 -16.92
C VAL A 27 3.29 -7.26 -16.19
N THR A 28 3.49 -7.06 -14.88
CA THR A 28 4.23 -7.99 -14.01
C THR A 28 3.42 -8.38 -12.78
N LEU A 29 3.69 -9.54 -12.18
CA LEU A 29 3.06 -9.94 -10.93
C LEU A 29 3.73 -9.23 -9.74
N LEU A 30 2.94 -8.47 -8.97
CA LEU A 30 3.43 -7.85 -7.74
C LEU A 30 3.29 -8.80 -6.55
N THR A 31 2.11 -9.40 -6.39
CA THR A 31 1.85 -10.43 -5.38
C THR A 31 0.57 -11.21 -5.68
N ALA A 32 0.60 -12.51 -5.42
CA ALA A 32 -0.56 -13.38 -5.43
C ALA A 32 -0.98 -13.82 -4.01
N ASN A 33 -0.47 -13.17 -2.96
CA ASN A 33 -0.71 -13.60 -1.57
C ASN A 33 -2.01 -13.04 -0.96
N SER A 34 -2.64 -12.04 -1.58
CA SER A 34 -3.94 -11.52 -1.12
C SER A 34 -4.99 -12.61 -1.17
N LEU A 35 -5.88 -12.71 -0.17
CA LEU A 35 -6.90 -13.77 -0.16
C LEU A 35 -7.86 -13.69 -1.35
N LYS A 36 -8.21 -12.46 -1.76
CA LYS A 36 -9.34 -12.19 -2.64
C LYS A 36 -8.99 -11.54 -3.97
N GLY A 37 -7.69 -11.36 -4.24
CA GLY A 37 -7.25 -10.78 -5.50
C GLY A 37 -5.84 -11.18 -5.90
N PHE A 38 -5.53 -10.85 -7.14
CA PHE A 38 -4.21 -10.90 -7.74
C PHE A 38 -3.75 -9.48 -7.97
N ILE A 39 -2.55 -9.16 -7.53
CA ILE A 39 -2.04 -7.80 -7.63
C ILE A 39 -0.93 -7.81 -8.67
N PHE A 40 -1.19 -7.14 -9.78
CA PHE A 40 -0.25 -6.90 -10.85
C PHE A 40 0.29 -5.47 -10.78
N LYS A 41 1.43 -5.26 -11.42
CA LYS A 41 2.02 -3.95 -11.67
C LYS A 41 2.02 -3.72 -13.18
N LEU A 42 1.59 -2.54 -13.61
CA LEU A 42 1.65 -2.05 -14.98
C LEU A 42 2.65 -0.90 -15.02
N ASP A 43 3.75 -1.07 -15.74
CA ASP A 43 4.76 -0.04 -15.95
C ASP A 43 4.72 0.45 -17.40
N LEU A 44 4.76 1.76 -17.59
CA LEU A 44 4.82 2.41 -18.91
C LEU A 44 6.26 2.76 -19.25
N GLU A 45 6.63 2.63 -20.52
CA GLU A 45 7.96 2.97 -21.02
C GLU A 45 8.06 4.45 -21.41
N ASP A 46 6.97 5.04 -21.91
CA ASP A 46 6.91 6.42 -22.40
C ASP A 46 5.84 7.24 -21.65
N GLU A 47 6.17 8.48 -21.29
CA GLU A 47 5.25 9.42 -20.64
C GLU A 47 4.03 9.74 -21.50
N ASP A 48 4.17 9.67 -22.83
CA ASP A 48 3.06 9.86 -23.77
C ASP A 48 2.05 8.72 -23.77
N ASP A 49 2.41 7.57 -23.21
CA ASP A 49 1.49 6.45 -23.03
C ASP A 49 0.63 6.55 -21.78
N SER A 50 0.96 7.48 -20.88
CA SER A 50 0.19 7.70 -19.65
C SER A 50 -1.10 8.47 -19.91
N GLU A 51 -2.24 7.85 -19.61
CA GLU A 51 -3.56 8.47 -19.75
C GLU A 51 -3.97 9.27 -18.50
N TYR A 52 -3.17 9.24 -17.44
CA TYR A 52 -3.45 9.96 -16.19
C TYR A 52 -2.31 10.87 -15.77
N LEU A 53 -2.68 12.05 -15.26
CA LEU A 53 -1.79 13.02 -14.64
C LEU A 53 -2.00 13.03 -13.13
N GLY A 54 -0.92 12.99 -12.36
CA GLY A 54 -0.89 13.15 -10.92
C GLY A 54 -0.56 14.58 -10.50
N LEU A 55 -0.80 14.88 -9.21
CA LEU A 55 -0.45 16.18 -8.62
C LEU A 55 1.06 16.45 -8.60
N ASP A 56 1.45 17.67 -8.97
CA ASP A 56 2.78 18.23 -8.77
C ASP A 56 2.95 18.82 -7.34
N GLY A 57 4.14 19.37 -7.06
CA GLY A 57 4.42 20.04 -5.79
C GLY A 57 3.54 21.26 -5.49
N ASN A 58 2.88 21.82 -6.51
CA ASN A 58 1.99 22.97 -6.41
C ASN A 58 0.50 22.57 -6.37
N GLY A 59 0.19 21.27 -6.33
CA GLY A 59 -1.18 20.78 -6.30
C GLY A 59 -1.90 20.89 -7.66
N ARG A 60 -1.18 20.83 -8.78
CA ARG A 60 -1.74 20.79 -10.15
C ARG A 60 -1.51 19.43 -10.78
N PHE A 61 -2.48 18.94 -11.56
CA PHE A 61 -2.37 17.66 -12.26
C PHE A 61 -1.56 17.78 -13.56
N THR A 62 -0.24 17.68 -13.46
CA THR A 62 0.69 17.89 -14.59
C THR A 62 1.73 16.79 -14.74
N VAL A 63 1.85 15.88 -13.78
CA VAL A 63 2.91 14.85 -13.78
C VAL A 63 2.36 13.55 -14.35
N PRO A 64 2.89 13.02 -15.47
CA PRO A 64 2.49 11.72 -15.98
C PRO A 64 2.66 10.61 -14.95
N VAL A 65 1.70 9.70 -14.87
CA VAL A 65 1.78 8.54 -13.98
C VAL A 65 2.27 7.34 -14.77
N MET A 66 3.47 6.88 -14.43
CA MET A 66 4.21 5.88 -15.19
C MET A 66 4.03 4.45 -14.70
N SER A 67 3.39 4.28 -13.53
CA SER A 67 3.27 2.97 -12.91
C SER A 67 1.94 2.84 -12.19
N TYR A 68 1.31 1.68 -12.31
CA TYR A 68 0.00 1.38 -11.72
C TYR A 68 0.00 0.00 -11.07
N ILE A 69 -0.86 -0.15 -10.07
CA ILE A 69 -1.27 -1.43 -9.50
C ILE A 69 -2.61 -1.79 -10.12
N LEU A 70 -2.73 -3.02 -10.59
CA LEU A 70 -3.98 -3.63 -11.03
C LEU A 70 -4.34 -4.74 -10.04
N LYS A 71 -5.30 -4.48 -9.15
CA LYS A 71 -5.88 -5.51 -8.28
C LYS A 71 -7.04 -6.16 -9.02
N ILE A 72 -6.91 -7.44 -9.34
CA ILE A 72 -7.92 -8.23 -10.04
C ILE A 72 -8.55 -9.22 -9.07
N ALA A 73 -9.86 -9.14 -8.89
CA ALA A 73 -10.63 -10.06 -8.05
C ALA A 73 -11.62 -10.86 -8.91
N VAL A 74 -11.89 -12.09 -8.51
CA VAL A 74 -12.97 -12.90 -9.09
C VAL A 74 -14.26 -12.54 -8.37
N ILE A 75 -15.30 -12.20 -9.12
CA ILE A 75 -16.59 -11.75 -8.60
C ILE A 75 -17.64 -12.83 -8.81
N THR A 76 -18.37 -13.12 -7.73
CA THR A 76 -19.50 -14.04 -7.69
C THR A 76 -20.63 -13.45 -6.84
N ASP A 77 -21.83 -14.02 -6.92
CA ASP A 77 -22.98 -13.51 -6.15
C ASP A 77 -22.82 -13.73 -4.64
N ILE A 78 -22.17 -14.84 -4.27
CA ILE A 78 -21.78 -15.17 -2.90
C ILE A 78 -20.27 -15.38 -2.82
N VAL A 79 -19.65 -14.98 -1.72
CA VAL A 79 -18.23 -15.27 -1.46
C VAL A 79 -18.04 -16.77 -1.39
N GLN A 80 -17.15 -17.32 -2.21
CA GLN A 80 -16.84 -18.73 -2.25
C GLN A 80 -15.36 -18.98 -2.49
N ARG A 81 -14.89 -20.17 -2.12
CA ARG A 81 -13.53 -20.60 -2.43
C ARG A 81 -13.38 -20.84 -3.91
N LEU A 82 -12.29 -20.33 -4.47
CA LEU A 82 -11.93 -20.61 -5.85
C LEU A 82 -11.23 -21.97 -5.93
N PRO A 83 -11.29 -22.65 -7.09
CA PRO A 83 -10.48 -23.82 -7.36
C PRO A 83 -8.99 -23.55 -7.05
N PRO A 84 -8.24 -24.54 -6.53
CA PRO A 84 -6.81 -24.38 -6.28
C PRO A 84 -6.08 -23.94 -7.55
N LEU A 85 -5.23 -22.92 -7.43
CA LEU A 85 -4.36 -22.50 -8.52
C LEU A 85 -3.19 -23.47 -8.63
N GLU A 86 -2.75 -23.76 -9.85
CA GLU A 86 -1.57 -24.60 -10.06
C GLU A 86 -0.26 -23.92 -9.63
N LEU A 87 -0.26 -22.59 -9.42
CA LEU A 87 0.90 -21.83 -8.97
C LEU A 87 1.42 -22.25 -7.59
N ASP A 88 0.50 -22.48 -6.66
CA ASP A 88 0.83 -22.82 -5.29
C ASP A 88 -0.39 -23.49 -4.66
N LYS A 89 -0.33 -24.83 -4.57
CA LYS A 89 -1.41 -25.67 -4.03
C LYS A 89 -1.80 -25.32 -2.59
N GLN A 90 -1.09 -24.38 -1.94
CA GLN A 90 -1.33 -23.95 -0.57
C GLN A 90 -2.15 -22.66 -0.45
N ILE A 91 -2.24 -21.82 -1.49
CA ILE A 91 -2.97 -20.55 -1.40
C ILE A 91 -4.43 -20.75 -1.83
N LEU A 92 -5.30 -20.96 -0.84
CA LEU A 92 -6.74 -21.00 -1.04
C LEU A 92 -7.27 -19.58 -1.27
N LYS A 93 -7.64 -19.26 -2.51
CA LYS A 93 -8.28 -17.98 -2.88
C LYS A 93 -9.78 -18.01 -2.60
N GLU A 94 -10.34 -16.84 -2.34
CA GLU A 94 -11.79 -16.60 -2.26
C GLU A 94 -12.21 -15.56 -3.29
N SER A 95 -13.44 -15.65 -3.77
CA SER A 95 -14.06 -14.59 -4.57
C SER A 95 -14.48 -13.41 -3.70
N GLU A 96 -14.79 -12.29 -4.36
CA GLU A 96 -15.51 -11.15 -3.79
C GLU A 96 -16.95 -11.14 -4.32
N THR A 97 -17.81 -10.37 -3.66
CA THR A 97 -19.05 -9.90 -4.27
C THR A 97 -18.85 -8.52 -4.89
N TYR A 98 -19.75 -8.13 -5.79
CA TYR A 98 -19.80 -6.78 -6.33
C TYR A 98 -19.74 -5.69 -5.26
N ASN A 99 -20.61 -5.80 -4.26
CA ASN A 99 -20.73 -4.79 -3.21
C ASN A 99 -19.48 -4.76 -2.33
N SER A 100 -18.95 -5.91 -1.91
CA SER A 100 -17.76 -5.94 -1.05
C SER A 100 -16.53 -5.34 -1.72
N PHE A 101 -16.32 -5.61 -3.02
CA PHE A 101 -15.22 -5.01 -3.77
C PHE A 101 -15.42 -3.50 -4.02
N PHE A 102 -16.67 -3.08 -4.27
CA PHE A 102 -17.02 -1.68 -4.45
C PHE A 102 -16.86 -0.87 -3.14
N GLU A 103 -17.33 -1.40 -2.01
CA GLU A 103 -17.18 -0.81 -0.68
C GLU A 103 -15.71 -0.69 -0.28
N GLU A 104 -14.88 -1.70 -0.58
CA GLU A 104 -13.43 -1.60 -0.40
C GLU A 104 -12.87 -0.41 -1.20
N THR A 105 -13.26 -0.31 -2.47
CA THR A 105 -12.78 0.75 -3.37
C THR A 105 -13.19 2.13 -2.87
N GLN A 106 -14.44 2.31 -2.46
CA GLN A 106 -14.95 3.54 -1.84
C GLN A 106 -14.17 3.89 -0.58
N MET A 107 -13.93 2.91 0.28
CA MET A 107 -13.23 3.14 1.53
C MET A 107 -11.78 3.53 1.30
N GLN A 108 -11.08 2.86 0.38
CA GLN A 108 -9.70 3.22 0.04
C GLN A 108 -9.63 4.65 -0.53
N GLN A 109 -10.55 5.03 -1.42
CA GLN A 109 -10.62 6.39 -1.96
C GLN A 109 -10.87 7.42 -0.85
N SER A 110 -11.79 7.15 0.07
CA SER A 110 -12.07 8.02 1.23
C SER A 110 -10.85 8.18 2.15
N ILE A 111 -10.15 7.08 2.45
CA ILE A 111 -8.91 7.13 3.25
C ILE A 111 -7.85 7.95 2.54
N TRP A 112 -7.67 7.76 1.24
CA TRP A 112 -6.74 8.54 0.44
C TRP A 112 -7.06 10.04 0.52
N GLU A 113 -8.30 10.44 0.23
CA GLU A 113 -8.76 11.83 0.26
C GLU A 113 -8.50 12.51 1.61
N ASN A 114 -8.86 11.83 2.70
CA ASN A 114 -8.65 12.36 4.05
C ASN A 114 -7.18 12.40 4.44
N SER A 115 -6.37 11.47 3.91
CA SER A 115 -4.95 11.38 4.24
C SER A 115 -4.10 12.49 3.65
N ILE A 116 -4.54 13.12 2.55
CA ILE A 116 -3.78 14.17 1.85
C ILE A 116 -4.16 15.60 2.27
N LEU A 117 -5.18 15.76 3.11
CA LEU A 117 -5.62 17.07 3.60
C LEU A 117 -4.47 17.82 4.27
N GLY A 118 -4.34 19.11 3.93
CA GLY A 118 -3.24 19.95 4.36
C GLY A 118 -1.91 19.63 3.68
N GLY A 119 -1.92 18.87 2.57
CA GLY A 119 -0.72 18.45 1.84
C GLY A 119 0.07 17.33 2.49
N LYS A 120 -0.55 16.60 3.42
CA LYS A 120 0.10 15.51 4.12
C LYS A 120 0.40 14.37 3.12
N PRO A 121 1.44 13.56 3.35
CA PRO A 121 1.72 12.41 2.49
C PRO A 121 0.53 11.45 2.46
N GLU A 122 0.20 10.81 1.36
CA GLU A 122 -0.92 9.86 1.35
C GLU A 122 -0.62 8.58 2.16
N ILE A 123 -1.67 7.90 2.65
CA ILE A 123 -1.56 6.60 3.36
C ILE A 123 -1.54 5.44 2.37
N CYS A 124 -2.40 5.52 1.37
CA CYS A 124 -2.62 4.53 0.32
C CYS A 124 -2.64 5.24 -1.04
N PRO A 125 -2.56 4.53 -2.16
CA PRO A 125 -2.76 5.16 -3.46
C PRO A 125 -4.24 5.51 -3.70
N SER A 126 -4.48 6.58 -4.47
CA SER A 126 -5.83 6.94 -4.94
C SER A 126 -6.40 5.89 -5.90
N VAL A 127 -7.72 5.92 -6.11
CA VAL A 127 -8.35 5.09 -7.14
C VAL A 127 -8.29 5.81 -8.49
N ALA A 128 -7.71 5.15 -9.50
CA ALA A 128 -7.67 5.63 -10.89
C ALA A 128 -8.93 5.23 -11.66
N ASN A 129 -9.29 3.95 -11.52
CA ASN A 129 -10.37 3.34 -12.27
C ASN A 129 -10.88 2.09 -11.53
N LEU A 130 -12.15 1.78 -11.74
CA LEU A 130 -12.81 0.56 -11.30
C LEU A 130 -13.63 0.01 -12.47
N ALA A 131 -13.49 -1.27 -12.77
CA ALA A 131 -14.27 -1.92 -13.82
C ALA A 131 -14.62 -3.36 -13.48
N PHE A 132 -15.75 -3.81 -14.02
CA PHE A 132 -16.20 -5.20 -13.95
C PHE A 132 -16.33 -5.79 -15.35
N PHE A 133 -15.76 -6.97 -15.55
CA PHE A 133 -15.70 -7.68 -16.82
C PHE A 133 -16.42 -9.02 -16.73
N THR A 134 -17.15 -9.34 -17.80
CA THR A 134 -17.84 -10.61 -18.00
C THR A 134 -17.18 -11.49 -19.06
N ASP A 135 -16.15 -10.98 -19.76
CA ASP A 135 -15.44 -11.69 -20.82
C ASP A 135 -13.93 -11.74 -20.55
N THR A 136 -13.22 -12.47 -21.42
CA THR A 136 -11.77 -12.71 -21.30
C THR A 136 -10.91 -11.61 -21.91
N TYR A 137 -11.52 -10.55 -22.46
CA TYR A 137 -10.79 -9.58 -23.28
C TYR A 137 -9.63 -8.92 -22.53
N LEU A 138 -9.84 -8.52 -21.29
CA LEU A 138 -8.78 -7.96 -20.45
C LEU A 138 -7.62 -8.95 -20.25
N MET A 139 -7.93 -10.21 -19.97
CA MET A 139 -6.93 -11.26 -19.72
C MET A 139 -6.07 -11.48 -20.97
N GLU A 140 -6.69 -11.49 -22.15
CA GLU A 140 -5.99 -11.57 -23.44
C GLU A 140 -5.04 -10.39 -23.66
N GLN A 141 -5.49 -9.17 -23.36
CA GLN A 141 -4.64 -7.98 -23.49
C GLN A 141 -3.48 -8.00 -22.49
N MET A 142 -3.72 -8.42 -21.25
CA MET A 142 -2.66 -8.56 -20.26
C MET A 142 -1.65 -9.61 -20.68
N ARG A 143 -2.08 -10.78 -21.16
CA ARG A 143 -1.19 -11.87 -21.62
C ARG A 143 -0.18 -11.38 -22.64
N ASN A 144 -0.65 -10.63 -23.63
CA ASN A 144 0.19 -10.07 -24.71
C ASN A 144 1.24 -9.07 -24.22
N ARG A 145 1.13 -8.61 -22.98
CA ARG A 145 1.93 -7.54 -22.38
C ARG A 145 2.69 -8.02 -21.14
N THR A 146 2.73 -9.33 -20.94
CA THR A 146 3.58 -9.99 -19.95
C THR A 146 4.87 -10.41 -20.63
N ASN A 147 5.96 -10.43 -19.87
CA ASN A 147 7.19 -11.07 -20.35
C ASN A 147 6.87 -12.58 -20.42
N GLY A 148 6.59 -13.10 -21.62
CA GLY A 148 5.85 -14.35 -21.88
C GLY A 148 6.41 -15.64 -21.24
N ASP A 149 7.53 -15.54 -20.54
CA ASP A 149 8.20 -16.62 -19.82
C ASP A 149 7.81 -16.70 -18.33
N ASP A 150 7.07 -15.74 -17.77
CA ASP A 150 6.60 -15.82 -16.37
C ASP A 150 5.40 -16.77 -16.25
N VAL A 151 5.72 -18.05 -16.06
CA VAL A 151 4.76 -19.15 -15.87
C VAL A 151 3.73 -18.83 -14.78
N ASN A 152 4.10 -18.08 -13.74
CA ASN A 152 3.16 -17.73 -12.68
C ASN A 152 2.08 -16.79 -13.22
N ILE A 153 2.47 -15.75 -13.97
CA ILE A 153 1.50 -14.82 -14.55
C ILE A 153 0.59 -15.55 -15.52
N ILE A 154 1.15 -16.36 -16.42
CA ILE A 154 0.38 -17.13 -17.41
C ILE A 154 -0.65 -18.03 -16.73
N ASN A 155 -0.24 -18.78 -15.70
CA ASN A 155 -1.15 -19.64 -14.95
C ASN A 155 -2.27 -18.86 -14.23
N ILE A 156 -1.98 -17.65 -13.70
CA ILE A 156 -3.02 -16.80 -13.10
C ILE A 156 -4.01 -16.36 -14.17
N ILE A 157 -3.52 -15.87 -15.32
CA ILE A 157 -4.37 -15.40 -16.43
C ILE A 157 -5.23 -16.55 -16.95
N ASP A 158 -4.65 -17.74 -17.19
CA ASP A 158 -5.37 -18.94 -17.60
C ASP A 158 -6.49 -19.31 -16.61
N THR A 159 -6.19 -19.22 -15.31
CA THR A 159 -7.19 -19.49 -14.28
C THR A 159 -8.32 -18.46 -14.30
N LEU A 160 -7.98 -17.17 -14.43
CA LEU A 160 -8.99 -16.11 -14.50
C LEU A 160 -9.90 -16.30 -15.73
N GLU A 161 -9.32 -16.60 -16.90
CA GLU A 161 -10.09 -16.92 -18.10
C GLU A 161 -11.00 -18.13 -17.92
N TYR A 162 -10.49 -19.21 -17.32
CA TYR A 162 -11.27 -20.40 -17.01
C TYR A 162 -12.46 -20.08 -16.10
N LEU A 163 -12.25 -19.30 -15.03
CA LEU A 163 -13.30 -18.92 -14.10
C LEU A 163 -14.36 -18.03 -14.76
N ILE A 164 -13.95 -17.12 -15.65
CA ILE A 164 -14.89 -16.32 -16.45
C ILE A 164 -15.76 -17.22 -17.33
N ARG A 165 -15.16 -18.23 -17.99
CA ARG A 165 -15.91 -19.22 -18.80
C ARG A 165 -16.87 -20.08 -17.97
N LEU A 166 -16.61 -20.24 -16.68
CA LEU A 166 -17.53 -20.84 -15.72
C LEU A 166 -18.57 -19.85 -15.16
N ASN A 167 -18.84 -18.76 -15.88
CA ASN A 167 -19.85 -17.75 -15.51
C ASN A 167 -19.49 -16.94 -14.24
N SER A 168 -18.20 -16.85 -13.89
CA SER A 168 -17.72 -15.84 -12.94
C SER A 168 -17.45 -14.53 -13.68
N ARG A 169 -17.25 -13.45 -12.91
CA ARG A 169 -16.83 -12.16 -13.44
C ARG A 169 -15.48 -11.78 -12.86
N THR A 170 -14.83 -10.78 -13.42
CA THR A 170 -13.64 -10.18 -12.79
C THR A 170 -13.88 -8.71 -12.52
N ALA A 171 -13.34 -8.22 -11.40
CA ALA A 171 -13.27 -6.80 -11.11
C ALA A 171 -11.82 -6.36 -11.12
N VAL A 172 -11.58 -5.14 -11.58
CA VAL A 172 -10.25 -4.54 -11.61
C VAL A 172 -10.28 -3.19 -10.95
N LEU A 173 -9.46 -3.05 -9.91
CA LEU A 173 -9.15 -1.79 -9.27
C LEU A 173 -7.77 -1.32 -9.76
N THR A 174 -7.74 -0.17 -10.42
CA THR A 174 -6.51 0.47 -10.91
C THR A 174 -6.12 1.59 -9.97
N MET A 175 -4.86 1.61 -9.54
CA MET A 175 -4.32 2.60 -8.60
C MET A 175 -2.94 3.05 -9.06
N PRO A 176 -2.54 4.32 -8.90
CA PRO A 176 -1.20 4.75 -9.23
C PRO A 176 -0.19 4.17 -8.24
N THR A 177 1.00 3.83 -8.71
CA THR A 177 2.14 3.50 -7.86
C THR A 177 3.38 4.28 -8.26
N VAL A 178 4.45 4.12 -7.49
CA VAL A 178 5.76 4.68 -7.82
C VAL A 178 6.54 3.62 -8.61
N PRO A 179 7.26 4.02 -9.69
CA PRO A 179 8.24 3.16 -10.32
C PRO A 179 9.18 2.53 -9.27
N ASP A 180 9.61 1.30 -9.51
CA ASP A 180 10.49 0.52 -8.62
C ASP A 180 9.98 0.24 -7.19
N SER A 181 8.73 0.57 -6.90
CA SER A 181 8.11 0.18 -5.63
C SER A 181 8.08 -1.34 -5.45
N LYS A 182 8.33 -1.79 -4.22
CA LYS A 182 8.36 -3.20 -3.84
C LYS A 182 7.52 -3.42 -2.60
N THR A 183 6.99 -4.63 -2.44
CA THR A 183 6.40 -5.00 -1.15
C THR A 183 7.45 -4.90 -0.04
N LEU A 184 7.06 -4.55 1.19
CA LEU A 184 7.97 -4.47 2.34
C LEU A 184 8.75 -5.78 2.52
N GLY A 185 8.11 -6.93 2.32
CA GLY A 185 8.75 -8.23 2.42
C GLY A 185 9.85 -8.43 1.37
N ALA A 186 9.60 -8.04 0.12
CA ALA A 186 10.60 -8.08 -0.94
C ALA A 186 11.73 -7.07 -0.72
N PHE A 187 11.39 -5.85 -0.25
CA PHE A 187 12.36 -4.81 0.09
C PHE A 187 13.30 -5.28 1.21
N ILE A 188 12.77 -5.78 2.33
CA ILE A 188 13.56 -6.27 3.46
C ILE A 188 14.48 -7.41 3.04
N ARG A 189 13.99 -8.37 2.24
CA ARG A 189 14.82 -9.48 1.76
C ARG A 189 16.03 -8.96 0.99
N LYS A 190 15.81 -8.05 0.03
CA LYS A 190 16.90 -7.41 -0.73
C LYS A 190 17.82 -6.57 0.18
N ALA A 191 17.25 -5.80 1.11
CA ALA A 191 18.00 -4.97 2.03
C ALA A 191 18.95 -5.80 2.90
N ARG A 192 18.52 -6.97 3.40
CA ARG A 192 19.41 -7.86 4.18
C ARG A 192 20.63 -8.34 3.42
N GLU A 193 20.52 -8.47 2.11
CA GLU A 193 21.61 -8.91 1.25
C GLU A 193 22.55 -7.76 0.88
N SER A 194 22.02 -6.54 0.74
CA SER A 194 22.74 -5.42 0.12
C SER A 194 22.97 -4.19 1.02
N ASN A 195 22.00 -3.84 1.85
CA ASN A 195 22.09 -2.74 2.82
C ASN A 195 21.18 -3.01 4.03
N PRO A 196 21.65 -3.78 5.04
CA PRO A 196 20.83 -4.14 6.20
C PRO A 196 20.33 -2.92 7.01
N SER A 197 21.01 -1.77 6.91
CA SER A 197 20.61 -0.55 7.63
C SER A 197 19.27 0.02 7.15
N ALA A 198 18.87 -0.28 5.92
CA ALA A 198 17.61 0.19 5.32
C ALA A 198 16.36 -0.52 5.86
N GLU A 199 16.49 -1.66 6.55
CA GLU A 199 15.34 -2.44 7.06
C GLU A 199 14.52 -1.66 8.09
N ILE A 200 15.18 -1.00 9.05
CA ILE A 200 14.48 -0.27 10.13
C ILE A 200 13.78 0.99 9.62
N PRO A 201 14.42 1.87 8.82
CA PRO A 201 13.74 3.02 8.21
C PRO A 201 12.51 2.63 7.37
N ALA A 202 12.59 1.55 6.59
CA ALA A 202 11.45 1.05 5.83
C ALA A 202 10.29 0.64 6.73
N LYS A 203 10.58 -0.07 7.84
CA LYS A 203 9.55 -0.43 8.83
C LYS A 203 8.98 0.80 9.54
N ILE A 204 9.80 1.78 9.91
CA ILE A 204 9.34 3.04 10.52
C ILE A 204 8.39 3.77 9.57
N SER A 205 8.73 3.83 8.28
CA SER A 205 7.87 4.43 7.26
C SER A 205 6.49 3.75 7.24
N VAL A 206 6.45 2.42 7.18
CA VAL A 206 5.17 1.66 7.15
C VAL A 206 4.39 1.80 8.45
N VAL A 207 5.06 1.73 9.61
CA VAL A 207 4.43 1.92 10.93
C VAL A 207 3.87 3.34 11.07
N THR A 208 4.53 4.34 10.52
CA THR A 208 3.99 5.70 10.45
C THR A 208 2.67 5.71 9.66
N LYS A 209 2.58 5.03 8.51
CA LYS A 209 1.32 4.93 7.75
C LYS A 209 0.23 4.19 8.52
N ILE A 210 0.57 3.16 9.27
CA ILE A 210 -0.36 2.44 10.16
C ILE A 210 -0.94 3.38 11.21
N VAL A 211 -0.09 4.14 11.91
CA VAL A 211 -0.54 5.06 12.96
C VAL A 211 -1.33 6.22 12.35
N ARG A 212 -0.97 6.67 11.13
CA ARG A 212 -1.77 7.67 10.41
C ARG A 212 -3.14 7.14 10.00
N LEU A 213 -3.25 5.87 9.59
CA LEU A 213 -4.55 5.24 9.33
C LEU A 213 -5.39 5.15 10.60
N PHE A 214 -4.77 4.83 11.73
CA PHE A 214 -5.41 4.89 13.03
C PHE A 214 -5.94 6.29 13.34
N LEU A 215 -5.15 7.34 13.08
CA LEU A 215 -5.58 8.74 13.20
C LEU A 215 -6.72 9.13 12.24
N GLN A 216 -6.92 8.39 11.14
CA GLN A 216 -8.09 8.54 10.26
C GLN A 216 -9.32 7.77 10.76
N GLY A 217 -9.22 7.04 11.87
CA GLY A 217 -10.34 6.30 12.45
C GLY A 217 -10.39 4.82 12.05
N TYR A 218 -9.32 4.25 11.51
CA TYR A 218 -9.34 2.90 10.96
C TYR A 218 -8.16 2.02 11.38
N ILE A 219 -8.38 0.70 11.37
CA ILE A 219 -7.37 -0.34 11.58
C ILE A 219 -7.37 -1.29 10.38
N HIS A 220 -6.19 -1.53 9.80
CA HIS A 220 -6.00 -2.50 8.72
C HIS A 220 -5.81 -3.91 9.30
N LEU A 221 -6.73 -4.83 8.99
CA LEU A 221 -6.79 -6.16 9.59
C LEU A 221 -6.15 -7.28 8.73
N ASP A 222 -5.53 -6.89 7.62
CA ASP A 222 -4.74 -7.79 6.77
C ASP A 222 -3.34 -7.25 6.44
N LEU A 223 -2.73 -6.50 7.37
CA LEU A 223 -1.47 -5.80 7.07
C LEU A 223 -0.22 -6.67 7.32
N HIS A 224 0.01 -7.60 6.40
CA HIS A 224 1.29 -8.32 6.31
C HIS A 224 2.30 -7.55 5.43
N THR A 225 3.55 -8.01 5.38
CA THR A 225 4.64 -7.36 4.62
C THR A 225 4.43 -7.34 3.09
N GLY A 226 3.39 -8.01 2.60
CA GLY A 226 2.96 -8.00 1.19
C GLY A 226 2.00 -6.85 0.86
N ASN A 227 1.30 -6.31 1.86
CA ASN A 227 0.27 -5.27 1.71
C ASN A 227 0.80 -3.86 2.07
N ALA A 228 2.12 -3.70 2.07
CA ALA A 228 2.79 -2.42 2.20
C ALA A 228 3.82 -2.30 1.09
N LEU A 229 3.76 -1.21 0.33
CA LEU A 229 4.75 -0.86 -0.68
C LEU A 229 5.77 0.10 -0.11
N VAL A 230 7.03 -0.11 -0.47
CA VAL A 230 8.19 0.69 -0.08
C VAL A 230 8.90 1.14 -1.35
N PHE A 231 9.31 2.40 -1.37
CA PHE A 231 10.03 3.02 -2.48
C PHE A 231 10.94 4.15 -1.96
N LEU A 232 11.88 4.57 -2.78
CA LEU A 232 12.75 5.70 -2.47
C LEU A 232 12.16 7.01 -3.00
N THR A 233 12.47 8.07 -2.28
CA THR A 233 12.19 9.46 -2.63
C THR A 233 13.45 10.27 -2.35
N ASP A 234 13.49 11.51 -2.82
CA ASP A 234 14.60 12.43 -2.53
C ASP A 234 14.78 12.68 -1.01
N GLU A 235 13.71 12.50 -0.23
CA GLU A 235 13.71 12.60 1.24
C GLU A 235 14.06 11.28 1.96
N GLY A 236 14.32 10.20 1.21
CA GLY A 236 14.62 8.86 1.75
C GLY A 236 13.51 7.84 1.51
N ILE A 237 13.39 6.86 2.41
CA ILE A 237 12.48 5.72 2.24
C ILE A 237 11.03 6.12 2.59
N SER A 238 10.13 5.93 1.63
CA SER A 238 8.69 6.16 1.80
C SER A 238 7.89 4.88 1.61
N SER A 239 6.61 4.94 1.94
CA SER A 239 5.72 3.78 1.86
C SER A 239 4.26 4.14 1.60
N ARG A 240 3.49 3.15 1.13
CA ARG A 240 2.03 3.19 0.98
C ARG A 240 1.44 1.85 1.43
N ILE A 241 0.27 1.88 2.04
CA ILE A 241 -0.53 0.68 2.35
C ILE A 241 -1.43 0.38 1.16
N ILE A 242 -1.62 -0.90 0.86
CA ILE A 242 -2.50 -1.40 -0.21
C ILE A 242 -3.40 -2.52 0.32
N ASP A 243 -4.42 -2.90 -0.45
CA ASP A 243 -5.34 -4.03 -0.18
C ASP A 243 -6.21 -3.82 1.06
N PHE A 244 -7.20 -2.92 0.96
CA PHE A 244 -8.08 -2.50 2.05
C PHE A 244 -9.28 -3.42 2.27
N GLY A 245 -9.29 -4.62 1.68
CA GLY A 245 -10.42 -5.56 1.75
C GLY A 245 -10.75 -6.05 3.17
N ARG A 246 -9.88 -5.77 4.16
CA ARG A 246 -10.18 -5.95 5.59
C ARG A 246 -9.72 -4.77 6.42
N ILE A 247 -10.69 -3.97 6.79
CA ILE A 247 -10.51 -2.77 7.59
C ILE A 247 -11.65 -2.65 8.59
N GLN A 248 -11.36 -2.04 9.72
CA GLN A 248 -12.34 -1.83 10.78
C GLN A 248 -12.21 -0.41 11.31
N GLU A 249 -13.36 0.21 11.63
CA GLU A 249 -13.40 1.44 12.41
C GLU A 249 -12.84 1.22 13.83
N LEU A 250 -12.41 2.32 14.46
CA LEU A 250 -11.92 2.28 15.83
C LEU A 250 -12.99 1.77 16.79
N THR A 251 -12.57 0.92 17.73
CA THR A 251 -13.39 0.57 18.89
C THR A 251 -13.36 1.71 19.92
N PRO A 252 -14.29 1.77 20.88
CA PRO A 252 -14.28 2.80 21.92
C PRO A 252 -12.96 2.89 22.72
N ALA A 253 -12.28 1.75 22.93
CA ALA A 253 -10.96 1.74 23.56
C ALA A 253 -9.87 2.39 22.69
N CYS A 254 -9.97 2.23 21.37
CA CYS A 254 -9.09 2.87 20.40
C CYS A 254 -9.36 4.37 20.28
N GLU A 255 -10.61 4.81 20.36
CA GLU A 255 -11.00 6.22 20.28
C GLU A 255 -10.34 7.07 21.39
N ALA A 256 -10.25 6.54 22.61
CA ALA A 256 -9.57 7.25 23.70
C ALA A 256 -8.09 7.50 23.40
N LEU A 257 -7.38 6.48 22.88
CA LEU A 257 -5.98 6.61 22.46
C LEU A 257 -5.80 7.50 21.23
N HIS A 258 -6.77 7.45 20.32
CA HIS A 258 -6.83 8.32 19.14
C HIS A 258 -6.88 9.78 19.56
N HIS A 259 -7.79 10.15 20.44
CA HIS A 259 -7.89 11.52 20.96
C HIS A 259 -6.62 11.96 21.70
N GLU A 260 -6.04 11.09 22.53
CA GLU A 260 -4.79 11.35 23.23
C GLU A 260 -3.64 11.66 22.24
N LEU A 261 -3.38 10.77 21.29
CA LEU A 261 -2.33 10.96 20.27
C LEU A 261 -2.61 12.19 19.39
N TYR A 262 -3.85 12.37 18.94
CA TYR A 262 -4.24 13.50 18.11
C TYR A 262 -3.97 14.84 18.81
N SER A 263 -4.22 14.91 20.12
CA SER A 263 -3.98 16.10 20.93
C SER A 263 -2.49 16.46 21.02
N TYR A 264 -1.62 15.45 21.10
CA TYR A 264 -0.16 15.65 21.11
C TYR A 264 0.39 16.12 19.77
N LEU A 265 -0.19 15.66 18.67
CA LEU A 265 0.24 16.05 17.32
C LEU A 265 -0.32 17.40 16.86
N ASN A 266 -1.34 17.95 17.55
CA ASN A 266 -2.03 19.19 17.16
C ASN A 266 -2.30 20.13 18.36
N PRO A 267 -1.26 20.59 19.08
CA PRO A 267 -1.42 21.37 20.31
C PRO A 267 -2.13 22.71 20.10
N SER A 268 -2.05 23.31 18.91
CA SER A 268 -2.68 24.60 18.57
C SER A 268 -4.21 24.57 18.55
N ARG A 269 -4.84 23.39 18.51
CA ARG A 269 -6.30 23.21 18.61
C ARG A 269 -6.79 23.06 20.04
N GLN A 270 -5.90 22.94 21.02
CA GLN A 270 -6.30 23.06 22.42
C GLN A 270 -6.61 24.53 22.67
N THR A 271 -7.89 24.81 22.92
CA THR A 271 -8.43 26.14 23.21
C THR A 271 -7.50 26.93 24.12
N ARG A 272 -7.21 28.18 23.76
CA ARG A 272 -6.38 29.21 24.45
C ARG A 272 -6.62 29.41 25.96
N SER A 273 -7.51 28.64 26.55
CA SER A 273 -7.76 28.56 27.98
C SER A 273 -6.61 27.80 28.65
N THR A 274 -5.53 28.53 28.96
CA THR A 274 -4.59 28.26 30.06
C THR A 274 -3.88 26.91 30.05
N ALA A 275 -2.81 26.74 29.25
CA ALA A 275 -1.78 25.73 29.55
C ALA A 275 -0.47 25.97 28.80
N SER A 276 0.63 25.93 29.55
CA SER A 276 1.98 25.67 29.07
C SER A 276 1.96 24.60 27.98
N SER A 277 2.62 24.84 26.83
CA SER A 277 2.85 23.79 25.84
C SER A 277 3.57 22.64 26.53
N VAL A 278 2.85 21.56 26.85
CA VAL A 278 3.45 20.40 27.51
C VAL A 278 4.42 19.77 26.52
N VAL A 279 5.70 20.09 26.66
CA VAL A 279 6.77 19.45 25.90
C VAL A 279 6.85 18.00 26.39
N LEU A 280 6.41 17.06 25.56
CA LEU A 280 6.51 15.65 25.87
C LEU A 280 7.98 15.22 25.92
N SER A 281 8.34 14.51 26.99
CA SER A 281 9.61 13.78 27.03
C SER A 281 9.66 12.69 25.97
N ASN A 282 10.86 12.30 25.53
CA ASN A 282 11.04 11.22 24.57
C ASN A 282 10.43 9.89 25.05
N ALA A 283 10.46 9.63 26.37
CA ALA A 283 9.81 8.47 26.97
C ALA A 283 8.28 8.50 26.79
N GLN A 284 7.64 9.66 26.95
CA GLN A 284 6.20 9.82 26.73
C GLN A 284 5.83 9.64 25.26
N LYS A 285 6.62 10.21 24.34
CA LYS A 285 6.43 10.04 22.88
C LYS A 285 6.54 8.57 22.46
N SER A 286 7.57 7.87 22.91
CA SER A 286 7.72 6.43 22.66
C SER A 286 6.55 5.64 23.25
N ASN A 287 6.14 5.95 24.48
CA ASN A 287 5.09 5.22 25.18
C ASN A 287 3.72 5.34 24.49
N ILE A 288 3.35 6.53 23.98
CA ILE A 288 2.06 6.68 23.29
C ILE A 288 2.03 5.88 21.97
N ILE A 289 3.13 5.86 21.20
CA ILE A 289 3.22 5.03 20.00
C ILE A 289 3.12 3.56 20.35
N GLN A 290 3.84 3.11 21.38
CA GLN A 290 3.77 1.72 21.84
C GLN A 290 2.34 1.33 22.22
N ARG A 291 1.62 2.17 22.97
CA ARG A 291 0.23 1.91 23.38
C ARG A 291 -0.69 1.78 22.16
N VAL A 292 -0.59 2.67 21.19
CA VAL A 292 -1.37 2.61 19.94
C VAL A 292 -1.08 1.31 19.18
N LEU A 293 0.19 0.94 19.01
CA LEU A 293 0.56 -0.28 18.29
C LEU A 293 0.12 -1.56 19.03
N VAL A 294 0.13 -1.56 20.37
CA VAL A 294 -0.41 -2.67 21.17
C VAL A 294 -1.91 -2.84 20.95
N GLU A 295 -2.70 -1.76 20.95
CA GLU A 295 -4.14 -1.86 20.72
C GLU A 295 -4.46 -2.29 19.29
N ILE A 296 -3.78 -1.74 18.28
CA ILE A 296 -3.91 -2.20 16.89
C ILE A 296 -3.63 -3.70 16.78
N HIS A 297 -2.52 -4.16 17.39
CA HIS A 297 -2.15 -5.58 17.37
C HIS A 297 -3.19 -6.47 18.07
N LYS A 298 -3.78 -6.03 19.18
CA LYS A 298 -4.84 -6.76 19.89
C LYS A 298 -6.08 -6.92 19.02
N VAL A 299 -6.51 -5.85 18.35
CA VAL A 299 -7.68 -5.88 17.45
C VAL A 299 -7.42 -6.81 16.27
N ASP A 300 -6.26 -6.68 15.61
CA ASP A 300 -5.85 -7.56 14.51
C ASP A 300 -5.79 -9.03 14.94
N LEU A 301 -5.19 -9.33 16.10
CA LEU A 301 -5.13 -10.69 16.63
C LEU A 301 -6.52 -11.26 16.92
N ALA A 302 -7.39 -10.50 17.58
CA ALA A 302 -8.75 -10.92 17.90
C ALA A 302 -9.58 -11.18 16.64
N TYR A 303 -9.42 -10.34 15.61
CA TYR A 303 -10.07 -10.53 14.31
C TYR A 303 -9.62 -11.85 13.65
N ASN A 304 -8.30 -12.08 13.56
CA ASN A 304 -7.74 -13.27 12.93
C ASN A 304 -8.13 -14.56 13.68
N GLN A 305 -8.13 -14.55 15.02
CA GLN A 305 -8.54 -15.70 15.84
C GLN A 305 -10.00 -16.12 15.60
N ARG A 306 -10.89 -15.18 15.30
CA ARG A 306 -12.30 -15.48 14.98
C ARG A 306 -12.44 -16.19 13.63
N ARG A 307 -11.59 -15.85 12.64
CA ARG A 307 -11.62 -16.47 11.30
C ARG A 307 -10.92 -17.83 11.28
N ASN A 308 -9.87 -18.00 12.06
CA ASN A 308 -9.11 -19.24 12.12
C ASN A 308 -8.50 -19.40 13.52
N ARG A 309 -8.83 -20.51 14.21
CA ARG A 309 -8.49 -20.74 15.62
C ARG A 309 -6.98 -20.65 15.91
N ASN A 310 -6.14 -20.92 14.92
CA ASN A 310 -4.67 -20.87 15.03
C ASN A 310 -4.05 -19.66 14.33
N ALA A 311 -4.84 -18.70 13.83
CA ALA A 311 -4.29 -17.56 13.13
C ALA A 311 -3.57 -16.59 14.05
N HIS A 312 -2.45 -16.10 13.55
CA HIS A 312 -1.65 -15.07 14.18
C HIS A 312 -2.07 -13.69 13.66
N SER A 313 -1.68 -12.64 14.38
CA SER A 313 -1.73 -11.28 13.87
C SER A 313 -0.92 -11.17 12.57
N GLN A 314 -1.49 -10.50 11.56
CA GLN A 314 -0.84 -10.22 10.28
C GLN A 314 0.33 -9.25 10.46
N MET A 315 0.28 -8.43 11.51
CA MET A 315 1.31 -7.48 11.90
C MET A 315 2.39 -8.07 12.84
N ARG A 316 2.63 -9.40 12.81
CA ARG A 316 3.67 -10.06 13.63
C ARG A 316 5.05 -9.40 13.50
N TRP A 317 5.36 -8.86 12.31
CA TRP A 317 6.61 -8.15 12.05
C TRP A 317 6.77 -6.87 12.88
N VAL A 318 5.66 -6.16 13.18
CA VAL A 318 5.67 -4.96 14.05
C VAL A 318 6.08 -5.35 15.45
N ARG A 319 5.58 -6.49 15.96
CA ARG A 319 5.86 -6.94 17.32
C ARG A 319 7.36 -7.05 17.59
N SER A 320 8.08 -7.69 16.67
CA SER A 320 9.52 -7.94 16.81
C SER A 320 10.38 -6.67 16.88
N SER A 321 9.93 -5.57 16.25
CA SER A 321 10.72 -4.35 16.09
C SER A 321 10.24 -3.18 16.98
N PHE A 322 8.98 -3.19 17.43
CA PHE A 322 8.34 -2.05 18.10
C PHE A 322 7.61 -2.39 19.42
N LEU A 323 7.27 -3.66 19.68
CA LEU A 323 6.50 -4.04 20.87
C LEU A 323 7.28 -4.87 21.88
N ASP A 324 8.05 -5.86 21.40
CA ASP A 324 8.85 -6.72 22.27
C ASP A 324 9.96 -5.90 22.95
N ILE A 325 10.32 -6.29 24.18
CA ILE A 325 11.38 -5.63 24.94
C ILE A 325 12.71 -5.92 24.24
N ASN A 326 13.20 -4.94 23.48
CA ASN A 326 14.53 -4.94 22.88
C ASN A 326 15.17 -3.56 23.10
N ASP A 327 16.50 -3.49 22.99
CA ASP A 327 17.27 -2.27 23.33
C ASP A 327 16.93 -1.07 22.43
N LYS A 328 16.34 -1.30 21.25
CA LYS A 328 16.03 -0.27 20.25
C LYS A 328 14.55 0.09 20.16
N ARG A 329 13.69 -0.54 20.98
CA ARG A 329 12.24 -0.38 20.89
C ARG A 329 11.84 1.08 21.07
N ASP A 330 12.40 1.71 22.09
CA ASP A 330 12.04 3.07 22.44
C ASP A 330 12.58 4.08 21.41
N GLU A 331 13.75 3.83 20.83
CA GLU A 331 14.31 4.61 19.72
C GLU A 331 13.43 4.53 18.47
N ASN A 332 13.02 3.31 18.08
CA ASN A 332 12.16 3.09 16.92
C ASN A 332 10.78 3.75 17.10
N ASN A 333 10.18 3.62 18.29
CA ASN A 333 8.89 4.25 18.60
C ASN A 333 9.00 5.77 18.64
N LEU A 334 10.11 6.31 19.14
CA LEU A 334 10.39 7.74 19.11
C LEU A 334 10.51 8.24 17.65
N ALA A 335 11.25 7.53 16.79
CA ALA A 335 11.39 7.88 15.38
C ALA A 335 10.04 7.88 14.64
N VAL A 336 9.15 6.93 14.94
CA VAL A 336 7.77 6.94 14.43
C VAL A 336 7.02 8.19 14.90
N PHE A 337 7.13 8.56 16.18
CA PHE A 337 6.48 9.77 16.70
C PHE A 337 7.00 11.04 16.01
N GLU A 338 8.32 11.17 15.84
CA GLU A 338 8.95 12.32 15.20
C GLU A 338 8.54 12.43 13.73
N GLU A 339 8.49 11.31 13.02
CA GLU A 339 8.01 11.27 11.63
C GLU A 339 6.52 11.62 11.52
N LEU A 340 5.69 11.17 12.48
CA LEU A 340 4.28 11.59 12.57
C LEU A 340 4.17 13.08 12.82
N ALA A 341 4.94 13.63 13.75
CA ALA A 341 4.93 15.06 14.06
C ALA A 341 5.34 15.88 12.83
N ARG A 342 6.38 15.47 12.10
CA ARG A 342 6.85 16.09 10.86
C ARG A 342 5.78 16.04 9.77
N THR A 343 5.22 14.86 9.52
CA THR A 343 4.28 14.64 8.39
C THR A 343 2.84 15.06 8.68
N ASN A 344 2.50 15.38 9.94
CA ASN A 344 1.18 15.88 10.33
C ASN A 344 1.08 17.41 10.30
N VAL A 345 2.19 18.13 10.07
CA VAL A 345 2.16 19.57 9.80
C VAL A 345 1.42 19.85 8.50
N VAL A 346 0.54 20.85 8.50
CA VAL A 346 -0.12 21.32 7.28
C VAL A 346 0.89 22.11 6.47
N VAL A 347 1.27 21.58 5.30
CA VAL A 347 2.31 22.14 4.42
C VAL A 347 1.70 22.83 3.20
N SER A 348 0.41 22.61 2.91
CA SER A 348 -0.23 23.16 1.70
C SER A 348 -1.69 23.55 1.88
N SER A 349 -2.24 24.14 0.81
CA SER A 349 -3.62 24.59 0.66
C SER A 349 -4.63 23.50 0.28
N ILE A 350 -4.29 22.20 0.28
CA ILE A 350 -5.30 21.16 0.00
C ILE A 350 -6.31 21.12 1.17
N THR A 351 -7.46 21.75 0.97
CA THR A 351 -8.56 21.75 1.94
C THR A 351 -9.65 20.77 1.53
N GLN A 352 -10.66 20.61 2.39
CA GLN A 352 -11.86 19.84 2.04
C GLN A 352 -12.58 20.42 0.83
N GLU A 353 -12.57 21.74 0.67
CA GLU A 353 -13.13 22.45 -0.48
C GLU A 353 -12.33 22.14 -1.76
N THR A 354 -11.00 22.02 -1.66
CA THR A 354 -10.16 21.58 -2.78
C THR A 354 -10.55 20.16 -3.24
N ILE A 355 -10.70 19.22 -2.31
CA ILE A 355 -11.12 17.84 -2.64
C ILE A 355 -12.52 17.82 -3.26
N LYS A 356 -13.48 18.56 -2.69
CA LYS A 356 -14.83 18.71 -3.26
C LYS A 356 -14.79 19.31 -4.67
N SER A 357 -13.92 20.31 -4.89
CA SER A 357 -13.72 20.92 -6.21
C SER A 357 -13.18 19.90 -7.21
N TYR A 358 -12.18 19.09 -6.85
CA TYR A 358 -11.68 18.02 -7.70
C TYR A 358 -12.76 17.02 -8.08
N LYS A 359 -13.61 16.59 -7.13
CA LYS A 359 -14.78 15.75 -7.43
C LYS A 359 -15.71 16.45 -8.40
N SER A 360 -16.18 17.67 -8.10
CA SER A 360 -17.14 18.38 -8.98
C SER A 360 -16.65 18.61 -10.41
N GLN A 361 -15.32 18.63 -10.62
CA GLN A 361 -14.67 18.79 -11.92
C GLN A 361 -14.39 17.45 -12.63
N GLY A 362 -14.80 16.31 -12.06
CA GLY A 362 -14.49 14.98 -12.59
C GLY A 362 -13.02 14.60 -12.52
N LEU A 363 -12.22 15.31 -11.71
CA LEU A 363 -10.78 15.04 -11.53
C LEU A 363 -10.50 13.90 -10.57
N LEU A 364 -11.54 13.40 -9.89
CA LEU A 364 -11.49 12.20 -9.06
C LEU A 364 -12.64 11.30 -9.48
N ILE A 365 -12.41 9.99 -9.40
CA ILE A 365 -13.44 9.01 -9.70
C ILE A 365 -14.64 9.16 -8.74
N HIS A 366 -15.84 9.22 -9.30
CA HIS A 366 -17.08 9.24 -8.54
C HIS A 366 -17.56 7.83 -8.23
N LEU A 367 -17.28 7.37 -7.02
CA LEU A 367 -17.71 6.05 -6.55
C LEU A 367 -19.07 6.13 -5.86
N ASP A 368 -20.04 6.83 -6.44
CA ASP A 368 -21.36 7.04 -5.81
C ASP A 368 -22.35 5.93 -6.18
N SER A 369 -22.14 5.27 -7.32
CA SER A 369 -23.01 4.20 -7.83
C SER A 369 -22.22 3.13 -8.57
N ILE A 370 -22.51 1.86 -8.27
CA ILE A 370 -21.88 0.72 -8.92
C ILE A 370 -22.26 0.59 -10.41
N ALA A 371 -23.44 1.11 -10.80
CA ALA A 371 -23.97 0.96 -12.15
C ALA A 371 -23.07 1.58 -13.23
N HIS A 372 -22.26 2.58 -12.87
CA HIS A 372 -21.36 3.27 -13.79
C HIS A 372 -20.11 2.45 -14.15
N PHE A 373 -19.87 1.32 -13.48
CA PHE A 373 -18.63 0.55 -13.59
C PHE A 373 -18.78 -0.80 -14.30
N LEU A 374 -20.01 -1.16 -14.69
CA LEU A 374 -20.24 -2.31 -15.55
C LEU A 374 -19.70 -1.98 -16.95
N GLN A 375 -18.66 -2.67 -17.38
CA GLN A 375 -18.05 -2.46 -18.69
C GLN A 375 -18.70 -3.37 -19.73
N ASP A 376 -19.13 -2.79 -20.84
CA ASP A 376 -19.37 -3.54 -22.06
C ASP A 376 -18.05 -3.66 -22.82
N SER A 377 -17.48 -4.87 -22.83
CA SER A 377 -16.22 -5.14 -23.52
C SER A 377 -16.27 -4.84 -25.02
N ALA A 378 -17.45 -4.74 -25.64
CA ALA A 378 -17.59 -4.28 -27.02
C ALA A 378 -17.06 -2.86 -27.21
N LEU A 379 -17.22 -1.97 -26.21
CA LEU A 379 -16.72 -0.59 -26.26
C LEU A 379 -15.19 -0.51 -26.13
N LEU A 380 -14.55 -1.54 -25.60
CA LEU A 380 -13.10 -1.58 -25.41
C LEU A 380 -12.36 -2.10 -26.65
N ARG A 381 -13.05 -2.77 -27.57
CA ARG A 381 -12.44 -3.37 -28.76
C ARG A 381 -12.15 -2.30 -29.82
N PRO A 382 -11.01 -2.39 -30.54
CA PRO A 382 -10.77 -1.53 -31.68
C PRO A 382 -11.91 -1.62 -32.71
N PRO A 383 -12.28 -0.51 -33.37
CA PRO A 383 -13.25 -0.54 -34.45
C PRO A 383 -12.88 -1.60 -35.50
N GLY A 384 -13.78 -2.55 -35.78
CA GLY A 384 -13.56 -3.63 -36.75
C GLY A 384 -13.13 -4.99 -36.16
N ALA A 385 -12.84 -5.09 -34.86
CA ALA A 385 -12.55 -6.37 -34.21
C ALA A 385 -13.86 -7.14 -33.89
N HIS A 386 -14.27 -8.05 -34.77
CA HIS A 386 -15.45 -8.88 -34.55
C HIS A 386 -15.19 -10.01 -33.54
N PRO A 387 -16.14 -10.32 -32.63
CA PRO A 387 -16.07 -11.52 -31.80
C PRO A 387 -16.03 -12.77 -32.70
N GLY A 388 -14.91 -13.50 -32.70
CA GLY A 388 -14.76 -14.75 -33.46
C GLY A 388 -13.76 -14.70 -34.61
N GLN A 389 -13.20 -13.54 -34.96
CA GLN A 389 -11.98 -13.49 -35.76
C GLN A 389 -10.79 -13.45 -34.81
N ALA A 390 -10.20 -14.62 -34.53
CA ALA A 390 -8.88 -14.65 -33.91
C ALA A 390 -7.95 -13.87 -34.82
N ALA A 391 -7.41 -12.74 -34.34
CA ALA A 391 -6.34 -12.06 -35.04
C ALA A 391 -5.24 -13.09 -35.26
N ALA A 392 -4.79 -13.24 -36.51
CA ALA A 392 -3.60 -14.05 -36.77
C ALA A 392 -2.51 -13.55 -35.82
N PRO A 393 -1.79 -14.44 -35.11
CA PRO A 393 -0.70 -14.00 -34.25
C PRO A 393 0.20 -13.09 -35.08
N PRO A 394 0.65 -11.94 -34.53
CA PRO A 394 1.52 -11.04 -35.27
C PRO A 394 2.67 -11.89 -35.83
N ALA A 395 2.87 -11.81 -37.14
CA ALA A 395 3.99 -12.47 -37.78
C ALA A 395 5.24 -12.12 -36.96
N PRO A 396 6.10 -13.10 -36.60
CA PRO A 396 7.29 -12.82 -35.82
C PRO A 396 8.01 -11.67 -36.50
N ALA A 397 8.15 -10.56 -35.79
CA ALA A 397 8.78 -9.37 -36.33
C ALA A 397 10.13 -9.80 -36.91
N ALA A 398 10.31 -9.63 -38.22
CA ALA A 398 11.59 -9.90 -38.86
C ALA A 398 12.64 -9.14 -38.06
N ALA A 399 13.62 -9.88 -37.53
CA ALA A 399 14.66 -9.33 -36.68
C ALA A 399 15.31 -8.14 -37.40
N ALA A 400 14.94 -6.93 -36.99
CA ALA A 400 15.67 -5.74 -37.34
C ALA A 400 17.10 -5.92 -36.80
N PRO A 401 18.14 -5.51 -37.55
CA PRO A 401 19.50 -5.54 -37.02
C PRO A 401 19.50 -4.80 -35.69
N ALA A 402 19.99 -5.46 -34.64
CA ALA A 402 20.00 -4.96 -33.28
C ALA A 402 20.60 -3.56 -33.23
N ALA A 403 19.74 -2.54 -33.22
CA ALA A 403 20.12 -1.23 -32.75
C ALA A 403 20.44 -1.41 -31.28
N ALA A 404 21.67 -1.08 -30.88
CA ALA A 404 22.03 -1.03 -29.48
C ALA A 404 20.95 -0.21 -28.75
N PRO A 405 20.38 -0.74 -27.66
CA PRO A 405 19.33 -0.04 -26.94
C PRO A 405 19.86 1.35 -26.57
N PRO A 406 19.08 2.43 -26.76
CA PRO A 406 19.43 3.69 -26.14
C PRO A 406 19.58 3.40 -24.65
N ALA A 407 20.66 3.90 -24.05
CA ALA A 407 20.84 3.85 -22.61
C ALA A 407 19.68 4.63 -21.97
N ALA A 408 18.56 3.94 -21.72
CA ALA A 408 17.58 4.38 -20.77
C ALA A 408 18.34 4.54 -19.46
N ALA A 409 18.24 5.71 -18.85
CA ALA A 409 18.70 5.96 -17.50
C ALA A 409 17.84 5.15 -16.52
N ALA A 410 17.93 3.82 -16.60
CA ALA A 410 17.66 2.94 -15.49
C ALA A 410 18.76 3.27 -14.48
N VAL A 411 18.41 4.05 -13.46
CA VAL A 411 19.24 4.17 -12.25
C VAL A 411 19.60 2.75 -11.86
N ASN A 412 20.88 2.43 -11.98
CA ASN A 412 21.32 1.06 -11.83
C ASN A 412 20.94 0.62 -10.41
N SER A 413 20.50 -0.62 -10.23
CA SER A 413 20.15 -1.10 -8.89
C SER A 413 21.34 -1.08 -7.90
N ALA A 414 22.55 -0.82 -8.40
CA ALA A 414 23.75 -0.42 -7.67
C ALA A 414 23.77 1.08 -7.27
N GLU A 415 23.41 2.03 -8.15
CA GLU A 415 23.20 3.45 -7.81
C GLU A 415 22.08 3.63 -6.78
N PHE A 416 21.01 2.81 -6.86
CA PHE A 416 19.94 2.75 -5.86
C PHE A 416 20.46 2.41 -4.45
N LEU A 417 21.62 1.75 -4.34
CA LEU A 417 22.25 1.38 -3.08
C LEU A 417 23.36 2.36 -2.68
N GLU A 418 24.09 2.94 -3.64
CA GLU A 418 25.04 4.04 -3.39
C GLU A 418 24.34 5.28 -2.83
N LEU A 419 23.16 5.64 -3.35
CA LEU A 419 22.34 6.75 -2.80
C LEU A 419 21.92 6.53 -1.33
N LEU A 420 21.83 5.27 -0.88
CA LEU A 420 21.55 4.91 0.52
C LEU A 420 22.81 4.84 1.39
N ALA A 421 24.00 4.74 0.79
CA ALA A 421 25.28 4.77 1.51
C ALA A 421 25.73 6.21 1.80
N GLU A 422 25.25 7.19 1.04
CA GLU A 422 25.63 8.62 1.15
C GLU A 422 24.72 9.47 2.03
N THR A 423 23.63 8.91 2.60
CA THR A 423 22.82 9.66 3.56
C THR A 423 23.64 9.98 4.82
N PRO A 424 23.73 11.26 5.25
CA PRO A 424 24.56 11.65 6.38
C PRO A 424 24.08 10.96 7.64
N THR A 425 25.00 10.28 8.32
CA THR A 425 24.81 9.77 9.67
C THR A 425 24.36 10.92 10.57
N PRO A 426 23.30 10.80 11.38
CA PRO A 426 22.92 11.87 12.29
C PRO A 426 24.09 12.19 13.20
N THR A 427 24.46 13.46 13.22
CA THR A 427 25.57 14.03 13.98
C THR A 427 25.57 13.47 15.40
N ALA A 428 26.66 12.79 15.76
CA ALA A 428 26.85 12.27 17.10
C ALA A 428 26.66 13.41 18.13
N LEU A 429 25.63 13.28 18.96
CA LEU A 429 25.46 14.13 20.12
C LEU A 429 26.63 13.87 21.06
N THR A 430 27.42 14.93 21.28
CA THR A 430 28.54 14.99 22.21
C THR A 430 28.14 14.46 23.59
N GLU A 431 28.93 13.51 24.10
CA GLU A 431 28.81 12.95 25.45
C GLU A 431 28.89 14.03 26.53
N PRO A 432 28.05 14.00 27.57
CA PRO A 432 28.30 14.73 28.81
C PRO A 432 29.22 13.90 29.74
N PRO A 433 29.97 14.57 30.64
CA PRO A 433 31.10 13.97 31.34
C PRO A 433 30.69 12.95 32.40
N GLU A 434 31.56 11.96 32.56
CA GLU A 434 31.52 10.91 33.57
C GLU A 434 31.35 11.46 34.99
N GLY A 435 30.40 10.90 35.74
CA GLY A 435 30.27 11.17 37.16
C GLY A 435 29.35 10.21 37.89
N GLY A 436 29.93 9.30 38.67
CA GLY A 436 29.27 8.79 39.88
C GLY A 436 29.11 7.27 40.01
N ARG A 437 30.14 6.64 40.59
CA ARG A 437 30.10 5.32 41.25
C ARG A 437 28.83 5.12 42.09
N ARG A 438 28.11 4.01 41.88
CA ARG A 438 27.22 3.42 42.90
C ARG A 438 27.46 1.92 43.10
N LYS A 439 27.58 1.59 44.39
CA LYS A 439 27.93 0.29 44.98
C LYS A 439 26.86 -0.78 44.69
N ARG A 440 27.30 -1.95 44.23
CA ARG A 440 26.51 -3.20 44.21
C ARG A 440 26.42 -3.78 45.62
N THR A 441 25.22 -3.97 46.14
CA THR A 441 24.94 -4.83 47.31
C THR A 441 24.32 -6.15 46.85
N ARG A 442 25.03 -7.25 47.12
CA ARG A 442 24.53 -8.63 47.03
C ARG A 442 23.43 -8.85 48.08
N ARG A 443 22.30 -9.44 47.70
CA ARG A 443 21.37 -10.05 48.68
C ARG A 443 20.92 -11.42 48.21
N ASN A 444 21.46 -12.44 48.88
CA ASN A 444 21.01 -13.82 48.84
C ASN A 444 19.55 -13.95 49.28
N LYS A 445 18.76 -14.77 48.58
CA LYS A 445 17.54 -15.36 49.16
C LYS A 445 17.36 -16.81 48.70
N ARG A 446 17.79 -17.72 49.59
CA ARG A 446 17.34 -19.11 49.73
C ARG A 446 15.81 -19.15 49.95
N ARG A 447 15.11 -20.08 49.29
CA ARG A 447 13.90 -20.78 49.78
C ARG A 447 13.69 -22.02 48.89
N LYS A 448 14.13 -23.20 49.35
CA LYS A 448 13.36 -24.26 50.05
C LYS A 448 12.18 -24.82 49.25
N ARG A 449 12.40 -26.04 48.75
CA ARG A 449 11.43 -27.06 48.33
C ARG A 449 10.41 -27.32 49.45
N SER A 450 9.13 -27.52 49.09
CA SER A 450 8.22 -28.41 49.82
C SER A 450 7.36 -29.19 48.82
N THR A 451 7.65 -30.47 48.73
CA THR A 451 6.77 -31.54 48.26
C THR A 451 5.51 -31.64 49.12
N ARG A 452 4.33 -31.79 48.51
CA ARG A 452 3.28 -32.65 49.06
C ARG A 452 2.36 -33.17 47.95
N LYS A 453 2.30 -34.49 47.86
CA LYS A 453 1.25 -35.27 47.18
C LYS A 453 -0.08 -35.12 47.92
N ARG A 454 -1.17 -35.02 47.18
CA ARG A 454 -2.26 -36.00 47.22
C ARG A 454 -2.96 -36.00 45.87
#